data_AF-A0A401P1F8-F1
#
_entry.id   AF-A0A401P1F8-F1
#
_cell.length_a   1.000
_cell.length_b   1.000
_cell.length_c   1.000
_cell.angle_alpha   90.00
_cell.angle_beta   90.00
_cell.angle_gamma   90.00
#
_symmetry.space_group_name_H-M   'P 1'
#
loop_
_entity.id
_entity.type
_entity.pdbx_description
1 polymer ?
#
loop_
_entity_poly.entity_id
_entity_poly.type
_entity_poly.pdbx_seq_one_letter_code
_entity_poly.pdbx_strand_id
1 'polypeptide(L)'
;MCRARAAINVFKRYDKFASLAKSIEKNEGGLEQFSRGYESFGINQQDDGGVYCKEWAPGANSVCLVGDFSKYSLSMQTYCYLITTV
;
A
#
# COMPACT_ATOMS: atom_id res chain seq x y z
N MET A 1 -41.74 13.86 3.13
CA MET A 1 -40.79 13.57 2.02
C MET A 1 -39.29 13.60 2.39
N CYS A 2 -38.83 14.29 3.45
CA CYS A 2 -37.38 14.36 3.77
C CYS A 2 -36.75 13.06 4.34
N ARG A 3 -37.51 12.17 4.99
CA ARG A 3 -36.96 10.93 5.61
C ARG A 3 -36.58 9.84 4.59
N ALA A 4 -37.30 9.72 3.47
CA ALA A 4 -37.02 8.72 2.44
C ALA A 4 -35.68 8.95 1.71
N ARG A 5 -35.31 10.23 1.47
CA ARG A 5 -34.02 10.59 0.85
C ARG A 5 -32.80 10.22 1.72
N ALA A 6 -32.93 10.34 3.04
CA ALA A 6 -31.85 9.95 3.96
C ALA A 6 -31.62 8.43 3.96
N ALA A 7 -32.69 7.64 3.98
CA ALA A 7 -32.61 6.18 3.94
C ALA A 7 -31.96 5.65 2.64
N ILE A 8 -32.32 6.22 1.48
CA ILE A 8 -31.70 5.86 0.18
C ILE A 8 -30.19 6.13 0.18
N ASN A 9 -29.74 7.20 0.83
CA ASN A 9 -28.31 7.52 0.93
C ASN A 9 -27.56 6.48 1.77
N VAL A 10 -28.16 6.00 2.86
CA VAL A 10 -27.56 4.96 3.71
C VAL A 10 -27.36 3.66 2.95
N PHE A 11 -28.36 3.19 2.18
CA PHE A 11 -28.24 1.97 1.38
C PHE A 11 -27.13 2.09 0.32
N LYS A 12 -27.07 3.20 -0.42
CA LYS A 12 -26.01 3.42 -1.41
C LYS A 12 -24.60 3.41 -0.81
N ARG A 13 -24.42 3.96 0.39
CA ARG A 13 -23.14 3.92 1.11
C ARG A 13 -22.77 2.50 1.52
N TYR A 14 -23.75 1.75 2.03
CA TYR A 14 -23.56 0.35 2.40
C TYR A 14 -23.18 -0.51 1.19
N ASP A 15 -23.84 -0.34 0.04
CA ASP A 15 -23.51 -1.09 -1.18
C ASP A 15 -22.08 -0.82 -1.65
N LYS A 16 -21.63 0.45 -1.58
CA LYS A 16 -20.24 0.82 -1.90
C LYS A 16 -19.25 0.20 -0.94
N PHE A 17 -19.54 0.24 0.36
CA PHE A 17 -18.75 -0.41 1.39
C PHE A 17 -18.66 -1.93 1.15
N ALA A 18 -19.79 -2.61 0.97
CA ALA A 18 -19.85 -4.05 0.78
C ALA A 18 -19.10 -4.48 -0.49
N SER A 19 -19.23 -3.72 -1.57
CA SER A 19 -18.47 -3.96 -2.80
C SER A 19 -16.96 -3.82 -2.57
N LEU A 20 -16.51 -2.77 -1.87
CA LEU A 20 -15.10 -2.56 -1.59
C LEU A 20 -14.53 -3.64 -0.66
N ALA A 21 -15.24 -3.95 0.42
CA ALA A 21 -14.85 -5.01 1.36
C ALA A 21 -14.69 -6.36 0.64
N LYS A 22 -15.63 -6.69 -0.25
CA LYS A 22 -15.53 -7.92 -1.07
C LYS A 22 -14.34 -7.91 -2.03
N SER A 23 -13.99 -6.75 -2.60
CA SER A 23 -12.79 -6.61 -3.44
C SER A 23 -11.50 -6.79 -2.64
N ILE A 24 -11.42 -6.21 -1.44
CA ILE A 24 -10.27 -6.39 -0.54
C ILE A 24 -10.15 -7.86 -0.12
N GLU A 25 -11.25 -8.49 0.26
CA GLU A 25 -11.28 -9.92 0.61
C GLU A 25 -10.72 -10.79 -0.53
N LYS A 26 -11.17 -10.53 -1.76
CA LYS A 26 -10.77 -11.30 -2.94
C LYS A 26 -9.30 -11.10 -3.33
N ASN A 27 -8.79 -9.88 -3.23
CA ASN A 27 -7.51 -9.50 -3.82
C ASN A 27 -6.36 -9.46 -2.80
N GLU A 28 -6.65 -9.19 -1.53
CA GLU A 28 -5.65 -8.86 -0.50
C GLU A 28 -5.68 -9.84 0.68
N GLY A 29 -6.52 -10.89 0.62
CA GLY A 29 -6.63 -11.89 1.70
C GLY A 29 -7.41 -11.40 2.92
N GLY A 30 -8.24 -10.38 2.75
CA GLY A 30 -9.10 -9.82 3.80
C GLY A 30 -8.55 -8.57 4.48
N LEU A 31 -9.37 -7.96 5.34
CA LEU A 31 -9.05 -6.67 5.98
C LEU A 31 -7.86 -6.76 6.93
N GLU A 32 -7.66 -7.90 7.60
CA GLU A 32 -6.53 -8.10 8.52
C GLU A 32 -5.20 -8.04 7.75
N GLN A 33 -5.04 -8.87 6.72
CA GLN A 33 -3.85 -8.89 5.87
C GLN A 33 -3.64 -7.54 5.16
N PHE A 34 -4.70 -6.97 4.58
CA PHE A 34 -4.62 -5.67 3.90
C PHE A 34 -4.14 -4.53 4.82
N SER A 35 -4.60 -4.52 6.08
CA SER A 35 -4.22 -3.48 7.05
C SER A 35 -2.77 -3.56 7.52
N ARG A 36 -2.08 -4.68 7.28
CA ARG A 36 -0.69 -4.94 7.68
C ARG A 36 0.32 -4.57 6.60
N GLY A 37 -0.06 -3.67 5.68
CA GLY A 37 0.85 -3.17 4.63
C GLY A 37 2.20 -2.66 5.16
N TYR A 38 2.23 -2.10 6.38
CA TYR A 38 3.46 -1.61 7.03
C TYR A 38 4.53 -2.68 7.25
N GLU A 39 4.17 -3.96 7.27
CA GLU A 39 5.12 -5.07 7.43
C GLU A 39 5.95 -5.32 6.16
N SER A 40 5.49 -4.80 5.01
CA SER A 40 6.20 -4.97 3.76
C SER A 40 6.54 -3.66 3.05
N PHE A 41 5.70 -2.63 3.16
CA PHE A 41 5.99 -1.28 2.66
C PHE A 41 6.92 -0.52 3.60
N GLY A 42 7.66 0.44 3.06
CA GLY A 42 8.69 1.16 3.79
C GLY A 42 10.00 0.37 3.85
N ILE A 43 10.73 0.54 4.96
CA ILE A 43 12.07 -0.02 5.18
C ILE A 43 11.96 -1.04 6.32
N ASN A 44 12.22 -2.32 6.02
CA ASN A 44 12.12 -3.41 6.99
C ASN A 44 13.42 -4.23 7.01
N GLN A 45 13.90 -4.59 8.20
CA GLN A 45 15.05 -5.48 8.34
C GLN A 45 14.62 -6.93 8.11
N GLN A 46 15.45 -7.68 7.39
CA GLN A 46 15.27 -9.12 7.17
C GLN A 46 16.05 -9.93 8.21
N ASP A 47 15.63 -11.18 8.42
CA ASP A 47 16.24 -12.09 9.42
C ASP A 47 17.71 -12.40 9.11
N ASP A 48 18.13 -12.28 7.85
CA ASP A 48 19.51 -12.45 7.41
C ASP A 48 20.39 -11.20 7.64
N GLY A 49 19.83 -10.16 8.25
CA GLY A 49 20.50 -8.87 8.48
C GLY A 49 20.44 -7.92 7.28
N GLY A 50 19.81 -8.32 6.17
CA GLY A 50 19.53 -7.48 5.02
C GLY A 50 18.45 -6.42 5.30
N VAL A 51 18.30 -5.48 4.37
CA VAL A 51 17.24 -4.47 4.41
C VAL A 51 16.35 -4.64 3.18
N TYR A 52 15.06 -4.80 3.40
CA TYR A 52 14.03 -4.81 2.37
C TYR A 52 13.36 -3.43 2.28
N CYS A 53 13.24 -2.90 1.06
CA CYS A 53 12.57 -1.62 0.82
C CYS A 53 11.52 -1.77 -0.28
N LYS A 54 10.32 -1.26 0.00
CA LYS A 54 9.18 -1.27 -0.94
C LYS A 54 8.43 0.04 -0.84
N GLU A 55 8.24 0.68 -1.98
CA GLU A 55 7.53 1.95 -2.08
C GLU A 55 6.55 1.93 -3.25
N TRP A 56 5.42 2.64 -3.10
CA TRP A 56 4.48 2.82 -4.20
C TRP A 56 4.80 4.12 -4.94
N ALA A 57 5.44 4.01 -6.09
CA ALA A 57 5.87 5.14 -6.91
C ALA A 57 5.60 4.90 -8.40
N PRO A 58 4.33 4.81 -8.84
CA PRO A 58 3.96 4.41 -10.20
C PRO A 58 4.41 5.40 -11.29
N GLY A 59 4.71 6.65 -10.92
CA GLY A 59 5.21 7.68 -11.84
C GLY A 59 6.73 7.87 -11.84
N ALA A 60 7.49 7.08 -11.08
CA ALA A 60 8.93 7.25 -10.96
C ALA A 60 9.68 6.45 -12.04
N ASN A 61 10.66 7.09 -12.70
CA ASN A 61 11.57 6.41 -13.60
C ASN A 61 12.53 5.46 -12.85
N SER A 62 12.91 5.85 -11.63
CA SER A 62 13.76 5.06 -10.74
C SER A 62 13.53 5.52 -9.30
N VAL A 63 13.83 4.63 -8.35
CA VAL A 63 13.82 4.92 -6.91
C VAL A 63 15.14 4.46 -6.31
N CYS A 64 15.72 5.30 -5.46
CA CYS A 64 16.95 5.01 -4.72
C CYS A 64 16.71 5.26 -3.23
N LEU A 65 17.30 4.43 -2.38
CA LEU A 65 17.35 4.67 -0.94
C LEU A 65 18.62 5.45 -0.59
N VAL A 66 18.46 6.61 0.05
CA VAL A 66 19.56 7.56 0.28
C VAL A 66 19.56 8.01 1.74
N GLY A 67 20.75 8.11 2.34
CA GLY A 67 20.92 8.65 3.69
C GLY A 67 22.39 8.60 4.13
N ASP A 68 22.64 8.77 5.42
CA ASP A 68 23.99 8.70 5.99
C ASP A 68 24.70 7.37 5.66
N PHE A 69 23.95 6.27 5.62
CA PHE A 69 24.46 4.92 5.29
C PHE A 69 24.99 4.81 3.85
N SER A 70 24.52 5.67 2.92
CA SER A 70 25.01 5.73 1.54
C SER A 70 25.91 6.95 1.29
N LYS A 71 26.27 7.71 2.33
CA LYS A 71 26.95 9.01 2.22
C LYS A 71 26.23 9.96 1.27
N TYR A 72 24.90 9.92 1.25
CA TYR A 72 24.05 10.67 0.33
C TYR A 72 24.31 10.39 -1.16
N SER A 73 24.94 9.24 -1.48
CA SER A 73 25.18 8.84 -2.87
C SER A 73 23.93 8.23 -3.49
N LEU A 74 23.64 8.65 -4.72
CA LEU A 74 22.59 8.08 -5.57
C LEU A 74 23.05 6.83 -6.33
N SER A 75 24.35 6.51 -6.28
CA SER A 75 24.94 5.42 -7.07
C SER A 75 24.72 4.04 -6.46
N MET A 76 24.38 3.94 -5.17
CA MET A 76 24.04 2.67 -4.54
C MET A 76 22.56 2.36 -4.81
N GLN A 77 22.32 1.54 -5.84
CA GLN A 77 21.02 0.91 -6.07
C GLN A 77 20.82 -0.18 -5.01
N THR A 78 20.52 0.20 -3.78
CA THR A 78 19.94 -0.74 -2.82
C THR A 78 18.65 -1.27 -3.44
N TYR A 79 18.44 -2.59 -3.45
CA TYR A 79 17.30 -3.31 -4.03
C TYR A 79 15.95 -2.75 -3.53
N CYS A 80 15.49 -1.65 -4.10
CA CYS A 80 14.18 -1.08 -3.85
C CYS A 80 13.26 -1.60 -4.94
N TYR A 81 12.31 -2.45 -4.57
CA TYR A 81 11.33 -2.92 -5.51
C TYR A 81 10.31 -1.82 -5.75
N LEU A 82 10.26 -1.32 -6.99
CA LEU A 82 9.13 -0.51 -7.46
C LEU A 82 7.92 -1.43 -7.54
N ILE A 83 6.85 -1.13 -6.81
CA ILE A 83 5.54 -1.63 -7.20
C ILE A 83 5.08 -0.75 -8.36
N THR A 84 5.59 -1.07 -9.57
CA THR A 84 4.92 -0.69 -10.80
C THR A 84 3.60 -1.44 -10.80
N THR A 85 2.50 -0.73 -11.05
CA THR A 85 1.11 -1.19 -10.98
C THR A 85 0.87 -2.65 -11.37
N VAL A 86 -0.09 -3.29 -10.68
CA VAL A 86 -0.80 -4.50 -11.17
C VAL A 86 -1.16 -4.42 -12.64
#